data_AF-A0A2R6EI96-F1
#
_entry.id   AF-A0A2R6EI96-F1
#
_cell.length_a   1.000
_cell.length_b   1.000
_cell.length_c   1.000
_cell.angle_alpha   90.00
_cell.angle_beta   90.00
_cell.angle_gamma   90.00
#
_symmetry.space_group_name_H-M   'P 1'
#
loop_
_entity.id
_entity.type
_entity.pdbx_description
1 polymer ?
#
loop_
_entity_poly.entity_id
_entity_poly.type
_entity_poly.pdbx_seq_one_letter_code
_entity_poly.pdbx_strand_id
1 'polypeptide(L)'
;MKQLALPLALTVLIVLAGCGGAPSETTTTPPRDQTFEVRMNGDSSATYVVTARLVADPVENVTVSYADGTNRSMALPDRQGAVAYGPDSGATAVEPRAESVGGVFFEGTPNFSVTDERVPATGTLVWSVRENGERVLVAWGLIRCDGHVGSLSLTTNESGVIETGFSCAS
;
A
#
# COMPACT_ATOMS: atom_id res chain seq x y z
N MET A 1 -34.98 81.34 -2.09
CA MET A 1 -34.59 80.32 -3.10
C MET A 1 -34.42 78.98 -2.40
N LYS A 2 -35.09 77.95 -2.92
CA LYS A 2 -34.86 76.50 -2.80
C LYS A 2 -34.96 75.80 -1.43
N GLN A 3 -36.07 75.07 -1.32
CA GLN A 3 -36.30 73.78 -0.68
C GLN A 3 -35.08 72.83 -0.68
N LEU A 4 -34.92 71.97 0.34
CA LEU A 4 -35.40 70.57 0.30
C LEU A 4 -35.04 69.83 1.61
N ALA A 5 -35.96 68.97 2.05
CA ALA A 5 -35.84 68.08 3.19
C ALA A 5 -35.46 66.64 2.76
N LEU A 6 -35.09 65.83 3.77
CA LEU A 6 -34.95 64.35 3.80
C LEU A 6 -33.71 63.70 3.13
N PRO A 7 -33.30 62.47 3.50
CA PRO A 7 -33.49 61.72 4.75
C PRO A 7 -32.21 61.04 5.30
N LEU A 8 -32.36 60.47 6.50
CA LEU A 8 -31.57 59.39 7.10
C LEU A 8 -31.30 58.24 6.11
N ALA A 9 -30.05 57.79 5.99
CA ALA A 9 -29.72 56.45 5.50
C ALA A 9 -28.45 55.94 6.19
N LEU A 10 -28.66 55.11 7.21
CA LEU A 10 -27.65 54.31 7.88
C LEU A 10 -27.18 53.21 6.91
N THR A 11 -25.98 53.31 6.36
CA THR A 11 -25.43 52.25 5.50
C THR A 11 -24.58 51.28 6.32
N VAL A 12 -25.09 50.05 6.43
CA VAL A 12 -24.46 48.89 7.06
C VAL A 12 -23.36 48.33 6.16
N LEU A 13 -22.27 47.87 6.79
CA LEU A 13 -21.13 47.14 6.24
C LEU A 13 -21.51 46.00 5.29
N ILE A 14 -20.70 45.74 4.25
CA ILE A 14 -20.04 44.43 4.03
C ILE A 14 -18.65 44.68 3.40
N VAL A 15 -17.59 44.45 4.16
CA VAL A 15 -16.24 44.23 3.61
C VAL A 15 -16.19 42.77 3.18
N LEU A 16 -16.29 42.49 1.87
CA LEU A 16 -15.92 41.17 1.35
C LEU A 16 -14.40 41.04 1.39
N ALA A 17 -13.91 40.62 2.54
CA ALA A 17 -12.55 40.12 2.70
C ALA A 17 -12.39 38.84 1.86
N GLY A 18 -11.35 38.83 1.03
CA GLY A 18 -10.64 37.62 0.65
C GLY A 18 -11.38 36.62 -0.24
N CYS A 19 -11.52 36.95 -1.52
CA CYS A 19 -11.34 35.92 -2.55
C CYS A 19 -9.89 35.44 -2.45
N GLY A 20 -9.69 34.28 -1.88
CA GLY A 20 -8.37 33.69 -1.65
C GLY A 20 -8.51 32.25 -1.21
N GLY A 21 -9.35 31.47 -1.93
CA GLY A 21 -9.25 30.02 -1.88
C GLY A 21 -7.88 29.66 -2.44
N ALA A 22 -6.91 29.44 -1.53
CA ALA A 22 -5.65 28.84 -1.90
C ALA A 22 -5.95 27.45 -2.48
N PRO A 23 -5.33 27.09 -3.61
CA PRO A 23 -5.62 25.84 -4.28
C PRO A 23 -5.34 24.68 -3.33
N SER A 24 -6.29 23.74 -3.24
CA SER A 24 -5.96 22.40 -2.81
C SER A 24 -4.86 21.90 -3.73
N GLU A 25 -3.62 21.85 -3.27
CA GLU A 25 -2.60 21.00 -3.87
C GLU A 25 -3.05 19.56 -3.63
N THR A 26 -3.96 19.07 -4.49
CA THR A 26 -3.97 17.65 -4.79
C THR A 26 -2.64 17.36 -5.44
N THR A 27 -1.69 16.86 -4.67
CA THR A 27 -0.57 16.08 -5.18
C THR A 27 -1.13 14.76 -5.73
N THR A 28 -2.01 14.84 -6.71
CA THR A 28 -2.26 13.74 -7.63
C THR A 28 -0.99 13.65 -8.45
N THR A 29 -0.03 12.86 -7.96
CA THR A 29 0.95 12.21 -8.82
C THR A 29 0.15 11.66 -9.99
N PRO A 30 0.29 12.19 -11.21
CA PRO A 30 -0.41 11.62 -12.34
C PRO A 30 0.03 10.16 -12.42
N PRO A 31 -0.89 9.19 -12.52
CA PRO A 31 -0.52 7.79 -12.59
C PRO A 31 0.29 7.63 -13.86
N ARG A 32 1.61 7.57 -13.71
CA ARG A 32 2.40 6.82 -14.67
C ARG A 32 2.09 5.39 -14.29
N ASP A 33 1.17 4.79 -15.02
CA ASP A 33 0.90 3.36 -14.95
C ASP A 33 2.25 2.65 -15.06
N GLN A 34 2.69 2.06 -13.96
CA GLN A 34 3.88 1.21 -13.92
C GLN A 34 3.44 -0.24 -14.04
N THR A 35 4.41 -1.07 -14.43
CA THR A 35 4.26 -2.52 -14.41
C THR A 35 4.85 -3.07 -13.12
N PHE A 36 4.06 -3.79 -12.34
CA PHE A 36 4.50 -4.50 -11.14
C PHE A 36 4.41 -6.01 -11.35
N GLU A 37 5.53 -6.71 -11.17
CA GLU A 37 5.61 -8.16 -11.35
C GLU A 37 5.81 -8.88 -10.02
N VAL A 38 5.06 -9.96 -9.79
CA VAL A 38 5.32 -10.93 -8.74
C VAL A 38 5.65 -12.27 -9.36
N ARG A 39 6.81 -12.80 -8.99
CA ARG A 39 7.28 -14.12 -9.37
C ARG A 39 7.37 -15.04 -8.16
N MET A 40 6.87 -16.26 -8.29
CA MET A 40 7.02 -17.31 -7.30
C MET A 40 7.65 -18.53 -7.95
N ASN A 41 8.77 -19.01 -7.42
CA ASN A 41 9.44 -20.25 -7.87
C ASN A 41 9.45 -21.27 -6.73
N GLY A 42 9.39 -22.58 -7.02
CA GLY A 42 9.47 -23.62 -5.99
C GLY A 42 9.08 -25.01 -6.48
N ASP A 43 9.02 -25.99 -5.58
CA ASP A 43 8.51 -27.33 -5.89
C ASP A 43 6.97 -27.34 -5.94
N SER A 44 6.40 -28.11 -6.86
CA SER A 44 5.00 -28.06 -7.29
C SER A 44 4.00 -28.83 -6.40
N SER A 45 4.44 -29.37 -5.26
CA SER A 45 3.64 -30.28 -4.43
C SER A 45 2.54 -29.61 -3.61
N ALA A 46 2.59 -28.28 -3.42
CA ALA A 46 1.64 -27.51 -2.63
C ALA A 46 0.95 -26.39 -3.44
N THR A 47 -0.23 -25.97 -2.98
CA THR A 47 -0.95 -24.81 -3.51
C THR A 47 -0.79 -23.65 -2.55
N TYR A 48 -0.34 -22.50 -3.05
CA TYR A 48 -0.18 -21.29 -2.27
C TYR A 48 -1.12 -20.19 -2.71
N VAL A 49 -1.51 -19.36 -1.77
CA VAL A 49 -2.17 -18.08 -2.00
C VAL A 49 -1.18 -16.97 -1.72
N VAL A 50 -0.83 -16.20 -2.74
CA VAL A 50 0.06 -15.05 -2.66
C VAL A 50 -0.76 -13.77 -2.81
N THR A 51 -0.56 -12.84 -1.88
CA THR A 51 -1.13 -11.49 -1.94
C THR A 51 0.01 -10.50 -1.88
N ALA A 52 0.07 -9.56 -2.82
CA ALA A 52 1.06 -8.50 -2.88
C ALA A 52 0.32 -7.18 -3.17
N ARG A 53 0.30 -6.27 -2.19
CA ARG A 53 -0.49 -5.01 -2.23
C ARG A 53 0.46 -3.82 -2.25
N LEU A 54 0.39 -3.04 -3.33
CA LEU A 54 1.00 -1.73 -3.41
C LEU A 54 0.13 -0.72 -2.66
N VAL A 55 0.75 0.07 -1.79
CA VAL A 55 0.05 0.88 -0.79
C VAL A 55 0.31 2.36 -1.05
N ALA A 56 -0.75 3.17 -1.02
CA ALA A 56 -0.62 4.63 -1.10
C ALA A 56 0.18 5.17 0.08
N ASP A 57 1.07 6.13 -0.20
CA ASP A 57 1.70 6.92 0.84
C ASP A 57 0.76 8.03 1.34
N PRO A 58 0.89 8.46 2.62
CA PRO A 58 1.79 7.91 3.62
C PRO A 58 1.25 6.63 4.26
N VAL A 59 2.09 5.61 4.38
CA VAL A 59 1.84 4.46 5.24
C VAL A 59 2.99 4.34 6.23
N GLU A 60 2.66 4.31 7.53
CA GLU A 60 3.66 4.22 8.60
C GLU A 60 3.71 2.82 9.21
N ASN A 61 2.57 2.14 9.22
CA ASN A 61 2.42 0.84 9.84
C ASN A 61 1.42 -0.06 9.12
N VAL A 62 1.59 -1.35 9.38
CA VAL A 62 0.62 -2.40 9.03
C VAL A 62 0.00 -2.95 10.31
N THR A 63 -1.19 -3.52 10.18
CA THR A 63 -1.79 -4.36 11.22
C THR A 63 -1.49 -5.82 10.90
N VAL A 64 -0.86 -6.51 11.84
CA VAL A 64 -0.62 -7.96 11.77
C VAL A 64 -1.58 -8.64 12.74
N SER A 65 -2.41 -9.54 12.21
CA SER A 65 -3.33 -10.36 13.00
C SER A 65 -2.73 -11.72 13.27
N TYR A 66 -2.98 -12.25 14.47
CA TYR A 66 -2.45 -13.54 14.93
C TYR A 66 -3.57 -14.52 15.24
N ALA A 67 -3.21 -15.79 15.34
CA ALA A 67 -4.18 -16.85 15.54
C ALA A 67 -4.91 -16.78 16.90
N ASP A 68 -4.30 -16.16 17.91
CA ASP A 68 -4.92 -15.93 19.22
C ASP A 68 -5.94 -14.77 19.23
N GLY A 69 -6.17 -14.13 18.08
CA GLY A 69 -7.07 -12.99 17.93
C GLY A 69 -6.42 -11.65 18.30
N THR A 70 -5.14 -11.64 18.68
CA THR A 70 -4.41 -10.39 18.91
C THR A 70 -4.06 -9.72 17.59
N ASN A 71 -3.96 -8.39 17.64
CA ASN A 71 -3.47 -7.57 16.54
C ASN A 71 -2.27 -6.77 17.03
N ARG A 72 -1.21 -6.68 16.22
CA ARG A 72 -0.06 -5.82 16.49
C ARG A 72 0.14 -4.85 15.35
N SER A 73 0.50 -3.62 15.68
CA SER A 73 0.95 -2.66 14.70
C SER A 73 2.45 -2.86 14.48
N MET A 74 2.87 -2.96 13.22
CA MET A 74 4.27 -3.11 12.85
C MET A 74 4.67 -1.97 11.92
N ALA A 75 5.76 -1.30 12.26
CA ALA A 75 6.31 -0.23 11.45
C ALA A 75 6.87 -0.78 10.14
N LEU A 76 6.78 0.03 9.10
CA LEU A 76 7.52 -0.19 7.86
C LEU A 76 9.02 0.02 8.07
N PRO A 77 9.89 -0.51 7.19
CA PRO A 77 11.30 -0.16 7.20
C PRO A 77 11.50 1.37 7.16
N ASP A 78 12.37 1.89 8.03
CA ASP A 78 12.64 3.34 8.14
C ASP A 78 13.35 3.93 6.91
N ARG A 79 13.91 3.06 6.07
CA ARG A 79 14.67 3.36 4.85
C ARG A 79 14.37 2.32 3.79
N GLN A 80 14.79 2.56 2.55
CA GLN A 80 14.73 1.55 1.50
C GLN A 80 15.27 0.19 1.99
N GLY A 81 14.46 -0.85 1.84
CA GLY A 81 14.77 -2.18 2.34
C GLY A 81 13.54 -3.07 2.44
N ALA A 82 13.77 -4.29 2.92
CA ALA A 82 12.72 -5.28 3.12
C ALA A 82 12.86 -5.94 4.48
N VAL A 83 11.71 -6.31 5.05
CA VAL A 83 11.62 -7.24 6.17
C VAL A 83 10.72 -8.39 5.76
N ALA A 84 11.13 -9.61 6.11
CA ALA A 84 10.38 -10.83 5.85
C ALA A 84 10.30 -11.63 7.14
N TYR A 85 9.15 -12.27 7.34
CA TYR A 85 8.84 -13.08 8.50
C TYR A 85 8.35 -14.43 8.00
N GLY A 86 8.89 -15.49 8.58
CA GLY A 86 8.50 -16.87 8.28
C GLY A 86 7.28 -17.34 9.08
N PRO A 87 7.00 -18.66 9.04
CA PRO A 87 5.82 -19.24 9.67
C PRO A 87 5.82 -19.11 11.20
N ASP A 88 7.01 -19.06 11.81
CA ASP A 88 7.21 -18.87 13.24
C ASP A 88 6.64 -17.54 13.77
N SER A 89 6.33 -16.59 12.88
CA SER A 89 5.61 -15.37 13.26
C SER A 89 4.20 -15.64 13.78
N GLY A 90 3.56 -16.75 13.39
CA GLY A 90 2.18 -17.08 13.77
C GLY A 90 1.13 -16.10 13.24
N ALA A 91 1.51 -15.23 12.30
CA ALA A 91 0.62 -14.27 11.68
C ALA A 91 -0.41 -14.99 10.80
N THR A 92 -1.64 -14.51 10.78
CA THR A 92 -2.74 -15.02 9.94
C THR A 92 -3.18 -14.02 8.88
N ALA A 93 -2.88 -12.73 9.08
CA ALA A 93 -3.13 -11.68 8.10
C ALA A 93 -2.16 -10.51 8.32
N VAL A 94 -1.87 -9.80 7.23
CA VAL A 94 -1.12 -8.54 7.25
C VAL A 94 -1.87 -7.55 6.39
N GLU A 95 -2.31 -6.46 7.00
CA GLU A 95 -3.15 -5.46 6.35
C GLU A 95 -2.51 -4.08 6.46
N PRO A 96 -2.27 -3.40 5.34
CA PRO A 96 -1.92 -1.99 5.41
C PRO A 96 -3.09 -1.21 6.01
N ARG A 97 -2.81 -0.24 6.89
CA ARG A 97 -3.83 0.69 7.38
C ARG A 97 -4.19 1.79 6.38
N ALA A 98 -3.47 1.84 5.25
CA ALA A 98 -3.68 2.73 4.14
C ALA A 98 -4.33 1.99 2.95
N GLU A 99 -4.87 2.76 2.01
CA GLU A 99 -5.53 2.21 0.83
C GLU A 99 -4.54 1.47 -0.07
N SER A 100 -4.95 0.28 -0.55
CA SER A 100 -4.23 -0.42 -1.60
C SER A 100 -4.57 0.22 -2.94
N VAL A 101 -3.56 0.60 -3.70
CA VAL A 101 -3.73 1.27 -5.01
C VAL A 101 -3.37 0.38 -6.20
N GLY A 102 -2.90 -0.83 -5.92
CA GLY A 102 -2.57 -1.83 -6.92
C GLY A 102 -1.97 -3.09 -6.30
N GLY A 103 -1.53 -3.98 -7.17
CA GLY A 103 -0.85 -5.21 -6.77
C GLY A 103 -1.55 -6.44 -7.31
N VAL A 104 -1.11 -7.61 -6.86
CA VAL A 104 -1.56 -8.88 -7.42
C VAL A 104 -2.01 -9.84 -6.33
N PHE A 105 -2.97 -10.66 -6.71
CA PHE A 105 -3.46 -11.78 -5.93
C PHE A 105 -3.43 -13.02 -6.81
N PHE A 106 -2.91 -14.12 -6.28
CA PHE A 106 -2.85 -15.37 -7.00
C PHE A 106 -3.03 -16.56 -6.05
N GLU A 107 -3.70 -17.60 -6.52
CA GLU A 107 -3.80 -18.90 -5.87
C GLU A 107 -3.40 -20.00 -6.86
N GLY A 108 -2.43 -20.83 -6.50
CA GLY A 108 -1.94 -21.91 -7.36
C GLY A 108 -0.62 -22.51 -6.89
N THR A 109 -0.08 -23.43 -7.69
CA THR A 109 1.22 -24.06 -7.43
C THR A 109 2.38 -23.08 -7.65
N PRO A 110 3.55 -23.30 -7.05
CA PRO A 110 4.77 -22.54 -7.36
C PRO A 110 5.18 -22.63 -8.84
N ASN A 111 6.06 -21.71 -9.26
CA ASN A 111 6.53 -21.49 -10.64
C ASN A 111 5.56 -20.69 -11.52
N PHE A 112 5.17 -19.51 -11.04
CA PHE A 112 4.35 -18.56 -11.79
C PHE A 112 4.96 -17.15 -11.78
N SER A 113 4.49 -16.33 -12.72
CA SER A 113 4.63 -14.88 -12.68
C SER A 113 3.27 -14.23 -12.99
N VAL A 114 2.91 -13.22 -12.22
CA VAL A 114 1.70 -12.40 -12.43
C VAL A 114 2.11 -10.94 -12.42
N THR A 115 1.55 -10.20 -13.37
CA THR A 115 1.87 -8.80 -13.59
C THR A 115 0.60 -7.95 -13.50
N ASP A 116 0.70 -6.81 -12.82
CA ASP A 116 -0.28 -5.73 -12.91
C ASP A 116 0.35 -4.58 -13.70
N GLU A 117 -0.22 -4.29 -14.88
CA GLU A 117 0.35 -3.35 -15.86
C GLU A 117 -0.09 -1.89 -15.65
N ARG A 118 -1.00 -1.63 -14.69
CA ARG A 118 -1.58 -0.29 -14.49
C ARG A 118 -1.68 0.06 -13.01
N VAL A 119 -0.53 0.06 -12.35
CA VAL A 119 -0.44 0.47 -10.95
C VAL A 119 0.18 1.86 -10.81
N PRO A 120 -0.27 2.69 -9.86
CA PRO A 120 0.45 3.90 -9.50
C PRO A 120 1.84 3.57 -8.95
N ALA A 121 2.81 4.43 -9.25
CA ALA A 121 4.13 4.37 -8.63
C ALA A 121 4.00 4.56 -7.10
N THR A 122 4.35 3.53 -6.34
CA THR A 122 4.32 3.57 -4.86
C THR A 122 5.57 2.93 -4.28
N GLY A 123 6.09 3.55 -3.21
CA GLY A 123 7.30 3.08 -2.54
C GLY A 123 7.07 1.90 -1.60
N THR A 124 5.82 1.56 -1.29
CA THR A 124 5.49 0.56 -0.26
C THR A 124 4.75 -0.64 -0.84
N LEU A 125 5.26 -1.83 -0.52
CA LEU A 125 4.62 -3.11 -0.81
C LEU A 125 4.43 -3.93 0.48
N VAL A 126 3.22 -4.43 0.67
CA VAL A 126 2.89 -5.41 1.71
C VAL A 126 2.56 -6.72 1.03
N TRP A 127 3.23 -7.81 1.42
CA TRP A 127 3.00 -9.12 0.82
C TRP A 127 2.82 -10.21 1.86
N SER A 128 2.07 -11.24 1.48
CA SER A 128 1.85 -12.44 2.28
C SER A 128 1.70 -13.68 1.41
N VAL A 129 2.09 -14.81 1.97
CA VAL A 129 1.96 -16.14 1.40
C VAL A 129 1.32 -17.03 2.44
N ARG A 130 0.28 -17.77 2.06
CA ARG A 130 -0.23 -18.90 2.84
C ARG A 130 -0.34 -20.13 1.95
N GLU A 131 -0.30 -21.29 2.56
CA GLU A 131 -0.73 -22.51 1.90
C GLU A 131 -2.27 -22.54 1.84
N ASN A 132 -2.84 -23.10 0.78
CA ASN A 132 -4.29 -23.13 0.61
C ASN A 132 -4.95 -24.01 1.68
N GLY A 133 -6.02 -23.52 2.30
CA GLY A 133 -6.68 -24.17 3.44
C GLY A 133 -6.01 -23.88 4.79
N GLU A 134 -4.78 -23.34 4.81
CA GLU A 134 -4.11 -22.96 6.04
C GLU A 134 -4.44 -21.54 6.48
N ARG A 135 -4.58 -21.37 7.80
CA ARG A 135 -4.88 -20.06 8.40
C ARG A 135 -3.63 -19.23 8.68
N VAL A 136 -2.53 -19.90 9.03
CA VAL A 136 -1.26 -19.24 9.35
C VAL A 136 -0.53 -18.94 8.04
N LEU A 137 0.05 -17.74 7.97
CA LEU A 137 0.87 -17.33 6.86
C LEU A 137 2.17 -18.13 6.89
N VAL A 138 2.52 -18.70 5.74
CA VAL A 138 3.81 -19.35 5.50
C VAL A 138 4.92 -18.32 5.51
N ALA A 139 4.65 -17.13 4.96
CA ALA A 139 5.54 -15.99 5.07
C ALA A 139 4.78 -14.69 4.82
N TRP A 140 5.34 -13.58 5.28
CA TRP A 140 4.87 -12.25 4.93
C TRP A 140 6.00 -11.24 5.07
N GLY A 141 5.82 -10.07 4.48
CA GLY A 141 6.84 -9.05 4.57
C GLY A 141 6.40 -7.68 4.10
N LEU A 142 7.30 -6.74 4.30
CA LEU A 142 7.15 -5.33 3.97
C LEU A 142 8.37 -4.90 3.18
N ILE A 143 8.14 -4.20 2.07
CA ILE A 143 9.18 -3.58 1.27
C ILE A 143 8.92 -2.08 1.22
N ARG A 144 9.99 -1.31 1.37
CA ARG A 144 10.02 0.13 1.15
C ARG A 144 11.10 0.47 0.13
N CYS A 145 10.77 1.34 -0.82
CA CYS A 145 11.66 1.94 -1.79
C CYS A 145 11.58 3.46 -1.66
N ASP A 146 12.67 4.17 -1.95
CA ASP A 146 12.67 5.64 -1.97
C ASP A 146 12.00 6.22 -3.24
N GLY A 147 11.68 5.36 -4.22
CA GLY A 147 10.88 5.65 -5.42
C GLY A 147 9.65 4.73 -5.49
N HIS A 148 9.69 3.72 -6.36
CA HIS A 148 8.63 2.73 -6.45
C HIS A 148 9.13 1.29 -6.48
N VAL A 149 8.27 0.37 -6.03
CA VAL A 149 8.52 -1.07 -6.09
C VAL A 149 8.25 -1.58 -7.51
N GLY A 150 9.26 -2.18 -8.15
CA GLY A 150 9.14 -2.72 -9.51
C GLY A 150 8.76 -4.20 -9.56
N SER A 151 9.29 -5.00 -8.62
CA SER A 151 9.00 -6.43 -8.58
C SER A 151 9.21 -7.07 -7.21
N LEU A 152 8.56 -8.21 -7.02
CA LEU A 152 8.75 -9.14 -5.90
C LEU A 152 9.06 -10.53 -6.46
N SER A 153 10.10 -11.17 -5.95
CA SER A 153 10.43 -12.57 -6.24
C SER A 153 10.43 -13.38 -4.95
N LEU A 154 9.70 -14.48 -4.93
CA LEU A 154 9.61 -15.40 -3.80
C LEU A 154 10.07 -16.79 -4.25
N THR A 155 10.92 -17.44 -3.46
CA THR A 155 11.28 -18.85 -3.67
C THR A 155 10.75 -19.69 -2.53
N THR A 156 10.01 -20.76 -2.83
CA THR A 156 9.49 -21.70 -1.84
C THR A 156 10.10 -23.10 -1.93
N ASN A 157 10.06 -23.80 -0.81
CA ASN A 157 10.27 -25.25 -0.71
C ASN A 157 9.20 -25.86 0.23
N GLU A 158 9.39 -27.12 0.62
CA GLU A 158 8.51 -27.83 1.56
C GLU A 158 8.36 -27.15 2.94
N SER A 159 9.29 -26.27 3.32
CA SER A 159 9.27 -25.51 4.58
C SER A 159 8.66 -24.11 4.44
N GLY A 160 8.23 -23.72 3.24
CA GLY A 160 7.66 -22.40 2.96
C GLY A 160 8.56 -21.51 2.11
N VAL A 161 8.52 -20.19 2.30
CA VAL A 161 9.36 -19.23 1.56
C VAL A 161 10.77 -19.22 2.14
N ILE A 162 11.77 -19.51 1.31
CA ILE A 162 13.20 -19.57 1.68
C ILE A 162 14.02 -18.42 1.12
N GLU A 163 13.50 -17.71 0.11
CA GLU A 163 14.17 -16.55 -0.48
C GLU A 163 13.15 -15.47 -0.83
N THR A 164 13.55 -14.21 -0.64
CA THR A 164 12.76 -13.03 -1.03
C THR A 164 13.69 -12.04 -1.72
N GLY A 165 13.34 -11.66 -2.95
CA GLY A 165 14.00 -10.63 -3.74
C GLY A 165 13.02 -9.55 -4.14
N PHE A 166 13.51 -8.33 -4.39
CA PHE A 166 12.69 -7.21 -4.85
C PHE A 166 13.54 -6.23 -5.66
N SER A 167 12.88 -5.40 -6.45
CA SER A 167 13.51 -4.28 -7.15
C SER A 167 12.86 -2.95 -6.80
N CYS A 168 13.69 -1.91 -6.72
CA CYS A 168 13.26 -0.53 -6.57
C CYS A 168 13.66 0.25 -7.83
N ALA A 169 12.78 1.13 -8.30
CA ALA A 169 13.06 2.06 -9.37
C ALA A 169 12.82 3.51 -8.90
N SER A 170 13.53 4.43 -9.54
CA SER A 170 13.49 5.88 -9.25
C SER A 170 12.35 6.57 -10.00
#